data_AF-A0A960NU67-F1
#
_entry.id   AF-A0A960NU67-F1
#
_cell.length_a   1.000
_cell.length_b   1.000
_cell.length_c   1.000
_cell.angle_alpha   90.00
_cell.angle_beta   90.00
_cell.angle_gamma   90.00
#
_symmetry.space_group_name_H-M   'P 1'
#
loop_
_entity.id
_entity.type
_entity.pdbx_description
1 polymer ?
#
loop_
_entity_poly.entity_id
_entity_poly.type
_entity_poly.pdbx_seq_one_letter_code
_entity_poly.pdbx_strand_id
1 'polypeptide(L)'
;MLLEEFIKNSGLKKKSFAQSVGISTTNLWKILKGITRPSLKTAQKIEEFTEGKVSMQELLFGKTNVDLKLQPSIEKRVSDLERRIEKLETLGDSDEI
;
A
#
# COMPACT_ATOMS: atom_id res chain seq x y z
N MET A 1 4.48 0.71 3.53
CA MET A 1 5.38 -0.06 4.43
C MET A 1 4.68 -0.16 5.76
N LEU A 2 4.77 -1.29 6.48
CA LEU A 2 4.09 -1.39 7.76
C LEU A 2 4.75 -0.48 8.81
N LEU A 3 3.93 0.16 9.66
CA LEU A 3 4.42 1.06 10.71
C LEU A 3 5.41 0.37 11.66
N GLU A 4 5.17 -0.90 12.00
CA GLU A 4 6.08 -1.66 12.87
C GLU A 4 7.44 -1.90 12.20
N GLU A 5 7.45 -2.19 10.90
CA GLU A 5 8.67 -2.38 10.11
C GLU A 5 9.45 -1.07 10.01
N PHE A 6 8.76 0.04 9.75
CA PHE A 6 9.39 1.36 9.71
C PHE A 6 10.12 1.69 11.02
N ILE A 7 9.45 1.51 12.16
CA ILE A 7 10.03 1.81 13.48
C ILE A 7 11.27 0.93 13.73
N LYS A 8 11.18 -0.36 13.41
CA LYS A 8 12.28 -1.32 13.57
C LYS A 8 13.47 -0.96 12.68
N ASN A 9 13.23 -0.70 11.39
CA ASN A 9 14.28 -0.43 10.40
C ASN A 9 14.94 0.94 10.62
N SER A 10 14.22 1.88 11.24
CA SER A 10 14.76 3.21 11.59
C SER A 10 15.59 3.21 12.88
N GLY A 11 15.72 2.07 13.58
CA GLY A 11 16.41 1.98 14.86
C GLY A 11 15.72 2.75 16.01
N LEU A 12 14.48 3.20 15.81
CA LEU A 12 13.75 4.00 16.77
C LEU A 12 13.14 3.13 17.87
N LYS A 13 13.23 3.61 19.12
CA LYS A 13 12.45 3.02 20.21
C LYS A 13 10.98 3.40 20.03
N LYS A 14 10.07 2.43 20.21
CA LYS A 14 8.60 2.64 20.15
C LYS A 14 8.14 3.81 21.04
N LYS A 15 8.77 3.99 22.21
CA LYS A 15 8.49 5.12 23.12
C LYS A 15 8.87 6.48 22.50
N SER A 16 10.05 6.58 21.91
CA SER A 16 10.52 7.80 21.26
C SER A 16 9.64 8.14 20.06
N PHE A 17 9.28 7.14 19.24
CA PHE A 17 8.36 7.34 18.12
C PHE A 17 7.00 7.86 18.58
N ALA A 18 6.40 7.24 19.60
CA ALA A 18 5.10 7.66 20.14
C ALA A 18 5.15 9.12 20.61
N GLN A 19 6.22 9.50 21.31
CA GLN A 19 6.43 10.87 21.78
C GLN A 19 6.56 11.87 20.61
N SER A 20 7.33 11.55 19.57
CA SER A 20 7.52 12.42 18.40
C SER A 20 6.22 12.67 17.63
N VAL A 21 5.37 11.64 17.50
CA VAL A 21 4.05 11.75 16.86
C VAL A 21 3.01 12.39 17.79
N GLY A 22 3.31 12.49 19.09
CA GLY A 22 2.40 13.06 20.10
C GLY A 22 1.25 12.13 20.46
N ILE A 23 1.52 10.82 20.57
CA ILE A 23 0.59 9.79 21.04
C ILE A 23 1.17 9.03 22.23
N SER A 24 0.31 8.39 23.03
CA SER A 24 0.79 7.51 24.11
C SER A 24 1.37 6.21 23.55
N THR A 25 2.32 5.61 24.28
CA THR A 25 2.88 4.30 23.95
C THR A 25 1.82 3.21 23.90
N THR A 26 0.81 3.27 24.77
CA THR A 26 -0.33 2.37 24.76
C THR A 26 -1.17 2.53 23.50
N ASN A 27 -1.40 3.78 23.05
CA ASN A 27 -2.13 4.02 21.81
C ASN A 27 -1.35 3.51 20.60
N LEU A 28 -0.04 3.78 20.54
CA LEU A 28 0.84 3.21 19.52
C LEU A 28 0.76 1.68 19.51
N TRP A 29 0.84 1.02 20.68
CA TRP A 29 0.74 -0.44 20.76
C TRP A 29 -0.58 -0.96 20.18
N LYS A 30 -1.71 -0.32 20.50
CA LYS A 30 -3.02 -0.69 19.93
C LYS A 30 -3.07 -0.53 18.41
N ILE A 31 -2.46 0.53 17.88
CA ILE A 31 -2.34 0.77 16.43
C ILE A 31 -1.49 -0.33 15.77
N LEU A 32 -0.31 -0.63 16.33
CA LEU A 32 0.59 -1.67 15.79
C LEU A 32 -0.04 -3.07 15.81
N LYS A 33 -0.90 -3.35 16.80
CA LYS A 33 -1.64 -4.62 16.89
C LYS A 33 -2.95 -4.63 16.09
N GLY A 34 -3.30 -3.54 15.41
CA GLY A 34 -4.55 -3.42 14.66
C GLY A 34 -5.81 -3.40 15.54
N ILE A 35 -5.67 -3.25 16.86
CA ILE A 35 -6.78 -3.18 17.83
C ILE A 35 -7.58 -1.89 17.65
N THR A 36 -6.90 -0.81 17.24
CA THR A 36 -7.53 0.50 17.06
C THR A 36 -6.93 1.19 15.86
N ARG A 37 -7.80 1.78 15.03
CA ARG A 37 -7.38 2.65 13.94
C ARG A 37 -7.02 4.04 14.50
N PRO A 38 -5.93 4.67 14.05
CA PRO A 38 -5.63 6.03 14.45
C PRO A 38 -6.72 7.00 13.95
N SER A 39 -6.86 8.15 14.62
CA SER A 39 -7.66 9.25 14.07
C SER A 39 -6.98 9.80 12.80
N LEU A 40 -7.75 10.52 11.97
CA LEU A 40 -7.23 11.18 10.77
C LEU A 40 -6.00 12.05 11.09
N LYS A 41 -6.09 12.86 12.15
CA LYS A 41 -5.01 13.72 12.62
C LYS A 41 -3.77 12.93 13.04
N THR A 42 -3.95 11.79 13.72
CA THR A 42 -2.82 10.94 14.11
C THR A 42 -2.20 10.25 12.90
N ALA A 43 -3.01 9.76 11.96
CA ALA A 43 -2.53 9.13 10.73
C ALA A 43 -1.70 10.12 9.89
N GLN A 44 -2.18 11.36 9.76
CA GLN A 44 -1.45 12.44 9.09
C GLN A 44 -0.10 12.71 9.74
N LYS A 45 -0.05 12.84 11.07
CA LYS A 45 1.22 13.05 11.79
C LYS A 45 2.21 11.89 11.61
N ILE A 46 1.71 10.66 11.55
CA ILE A 46 2.56 9.49 11.30
C ILE A 46 3.12 9.57 9.88
N GLU A 47 2.29 9.85 8.88
CA GLU A 47 2.72 9.98 7.50
C GLU A 47 3.78 11.08 7.32
N GLU A 48 3.54 12.27 7.89
CA GLU A 48 4.49 13.39 7.90
C GLU A 48 5.81 12.99 8.57
N PHE A 49 5.75 12.37 9.76
CA PHE A 49 6.95 11.95 10.50
C PHE A 49 7.74 10.86 9.77
N THR A 50 7.06 10.00 9.01
CA THR A 50 7.70 8.93 8.24
C THR A 50 8.07 9.35 6.82
N GLU A 51 7.91 10.63 6.47
CA GLU A 51 8.19 11.17 5.13
C GLU A 51 7.45 10.38 4.04
N GLY A 52 6.20 10.00 4.30
CA GLY A 52 5.36 9.23 3.37
C GLY A 52 5.69 7.74 3.25
N LYS A 53 6.72 7.22 3.94
CA LYS A 53 7.04 5.78 3.92
C LYS A 53 5.91 4.92 4.49
N VAL A 54 5.18 5.45 5.47
CA VAL A 54 3.95 4.88 6.02
C VAL A 54 2.79 5.80 5.67
N SER A 55 1.91 5.38 4.76
CA SER A 55 0.83 6.25 4.29
C SER A 55 -0.35 6.29 5.26
N MET A 56 -1.05 7.42 5.31
CA MET A 56 -2.27 7.51 6.11
C MET A 56 -3.36 6.56 5.64
N GLN A 57 -3.41 6.27 4.33
CA GLN A 57 -4.37 5.33 3.75
C GLN A 57 -4.14 3.92 4.29
N GLU A 58 -2.88 3.47 4.36
CA GLU A 58 -2.51 2.16 4.93
C GLU A 58 -2.87 2.09 6.43
N LEU A 59 -2.68 3.18 7.18
CA LEU A 59 -3.00 3.26 8.61
C LEU A 59 -4.52 3.25 8.91
N LEU A 60 -5.31 3.94 8.09
CA LEU A 60 -6.74 4.13 8.33
C LEU A 60 -7.59 2.99 7.79
N PHE A 61 -7.21 2.40 6.67
CA PHE A 61 -8.03 1.41 5.97
C PHE A 61 -7.39 0.02 5.95
N GLY A 62 -6.16 -0.11 6.45
CA GLY A 62 -5.33 -1.30 6.28
C GLY A 62 -4.83 -1.41 4.84
N LYS A 63 -4.01 -2.43 4.53
CA LYS A 63 -3.79 -2.80 3.14
C LYS A 63 -5.13 -3.19 2.54
N THR A 64 -5.63 -2.41 1.60
CA THR A 64 -6.71 -2.83 0.74
C THR A 64 -6.31 -4.17 0.12
N ASN A 65 -7.07 -5.23 0.37
CA ASN A 65 -6.99 -6.52 -0.34
C ASN A 65 -7.19 -6.39 -1.88
N VAL A 66 -7.23 -5.16 -2.39
CA VAL A 66 -7.23 -4.83 -3.81
C VAL A 66 -5.97 -5.39 -4.47
N ASP A 67 -4.79 -5.39 -3.82
CA ASP A 67 -3.56 -5.94 -4.44
C ASP A 67 -3.66 -7.44 -4.78
N LEU A 68 -4.35 -8.24 -3.97
CA LEU A 68 -4.45 -9.69 -4.21
C LEU A 68 -5.56 -10.08 -5.19
N LYS A 69 -6.63 -9.28 -5.29
CA LYS A 69 -7.74 -9.55 -6.23
C LYS A 69 -7.60 -8.84 -7.58
N LEU A 70 -6.83 -7.75 -7.64
CA LEU A 70 -6.63 -6.99 -8.88
C LEU A 70 -5.56 -7.65 -9.77
N GLN A 71 -4.54 -8.28 -9.19
CA GLN A 71 -3.48 -8.96 -9.95
C GLN A 71 -4.03 -10.04 -10.92
N PRO A 72 -4.87 -11.00 -10.48
CA PRO A 72 -5.46 -11.98 -11.40
C PRO A 72 -6.34 -11.33 -12.47
N SER A 73 -7.00 -10.21 -12.15
CA SER A 73 -7.86 -9.50 -13.09
C SER A 73 -7.08 -8.70 -14.13
N ILE A 74 -5.91 -8.17 -13.77
CA ILE A 74 -5.03 -7.45 -14.69
C ILE A 74 -4.34 -8.45 -15.60
N GLU A 75 -3.79 -9.55 -15.07
CA GLU A 75 -3.14 -10.61 -15.85
C GLU A 75 -4.07 -11.16 -16.93
N LYS A 76 -5.33 -11.45 -16.58
CA LYS A 76 -6.34 -11.89 -17.55
C LYS A 76 -6.55 -10.85 -18.65
N ARG A 77 -6.69 -9.58 -18.29
CA ARG A 77 -6.88 -8.49 -19.26
C ARG A 77 -5.68 -8.30 -20.18
N VAL A 78 -4.46 -8.44 -19.66
CA VAL A 78 -3.23 -8.38 -20.46
C VAL A 78 -3.20 -9.54 -21.45
N SER A 79 -3.45 -10.77 -21.00
CA SER A 79 -3.50 -11.94 -21.89
C SER A 79 -4.57 -11.81 -22.98
N ASP A 80 -5.76 -11.28 -22.64
CA ASP A 80 -6.83 -11.05 -23.62
C ASP A 80 -6.43 -9.98 -24.66
N LEU A 81 -5.64 -8.98 -24.26
CA LEU A 81 -5.15 -7.95 -25.17
C LEU A 81 -4.03 -8.47 -26.08
N GLU A 82 -3.09 -9.25 -25.55
CA GLU A 82 -2.02 -9.89 -26.33
C GLU A 82 -2.59 -10.75 -27.47
N ARG A 83 -3.60 -11.59 -27.17
CA ARG A 83 -4.29 -12.39 -28.20
C ARG A 83 -4.99 -11.54 -29.26
N ARG A 84 -5.52 -10.38 -28.88
CA ARG A 84 -6.18 -9.46 -29.83
C ARG A 84 -5.16 -8.79 -30.73
N ILE A 85 -3.99 -8.45 -30.22
CA ILE A 85 -2.89 -7.88 -31.01
C ILE A 85 -2.40 -8.90 -32.04
N GLU A 86 -2.10 -10.13 -31.62
CA GLU A 86 -1.68 -11.21 -32.52
C GLU A 86 -2.70 -11.47 -33.65
N LYS A 87 -3.99 -11.42 -33.32
CA LYS A 87 -5.06 -11.56 -34.31
C LYS A 87 -5.11 -10.40 -35.31
N LEU A 88 -4.71 -9.19 -34.91
CA LEU A 88 -4.69 -8.02 -35.80
C LEU A 88 -3.43 -8.01 -36.68
N GLU A 89 -2.29 -8.47 -36.15
CA GLU A 89 -1.04 -8.61 -36.91
C GLU A 89 -1.21 -9.63 -38.05
N THR A 90 -1.84 -10.76 -37.78
CA THR A 90 -2.13 -11.79 -38.80
C THR A 90 -3.14 -11.36 -39.88
N LEU A 91 -3.92 -10.31 -39.63
CA LEU A 91 -4.86 -9.75 -40.61
C LEU A 91 -4.23 -8.63 -41.46
N GLY A 92 -3.17 -7.97 -40.97
CA GLY A 92 -2.46 -6.91 -41.69
C GLY A 92 -1.58 -7.41 -42.83
N ASP A 93 -1.16 -8.68 -42.79
CA ASP A 93 -0.32 -9.31 -43.82
C ASP A 93 -1.14 -9.86 -45.01
N SER A 94 -2.46 -9.69 -45.03
CA SER A 94 -3.37 -10.26 -46.04
C SER A 94 -3.71 -9.32 -47.21
N ASP A 95 -3.27 -8.05 -47.16
CA ASP A 95 -3.60 -7.02 -48.17
C ASP A 95 -2.45 -6.74 -49.18
N GLU A 96 -1.37 -7.53 -49.20
CA GLU A 96 -0.35 -7.52 -50.26
C GLU A 96 -0.53 -8.67 -51.27
N ILE A 97 -1.62 -8.65 -52.07
CA ILE A 97 -1.69 -9.34 -53.39
C ILE A 97 -2.43 -8.46 -54.41
#